data_AF-A0A2W0B8H9-F1
#
_entry.id   AF-A0A2W0B8H9-F1
#
_cell.length_a   1.000
_cell.length_b   1.000
_cell.length_c   1.000
_cell.angle_alpha   90.00
_cell.angle_beta   90.00
_cell.angle_gamma   90.00
#
_symmetry.space_group_name_H-M   'P 1'
#
loop_
_entity.id
_entity.type
_entity.pdbx_description
1 polymer ?
#
loop_
_entity_poly.entity_id
_entity_poly.type
_entity_poly.pdbx_seq_one_letter_code
_entity_poly.pdbx_strand_id
1 'polypeptide(L)'
;MTNDEIKVLLDYHYWARDRMLAALDALTSEQFTQPIESSFKSIRDTAVHIMGAEAVWYSRWRGNPQAMLTTEGFRDVASLRSAWRELESGVRAFFEGLGAD
;
A
#
# COMPACT_ATOMS: atom_id res chain seq x y z
N MET A 1 -10.88 -11.34 16.90
CA MET A 1 -11.52 -10.69 15.75
C MET A 1 -12.12 -11.79 14.91
N THR A 2 -13.36 -11.65 14.48
CA THR A 2 -13.99 -12.55 13.49
C THR A 2 -13.53 -12.19 12.07
N ASN A 3 -13.75 -13.08 11.10
CA ASN A 3 -13.45 -12.80 9.70
C ASN A 3 -14.26 -11.59 9.17
N ASP A 4 -15.49 -11.38 9.67
CA ASP A 4 -16.29 -10.20 9.35
C ASP A 4 -15.65 -8.91 9.89
N GLU A 5 -15.16 -8.91 11.13
CA GLU A 5 -14.46 -7.76 11.70
C GLU A 5 -13.18 -7.43 10.91
N ILE A 6 -12.43 -8.46 10.51
CA ILE A 6 -11.24 -8.30 9.66
C ILE A 6 -11.62 -7.73 8.28
N LYS A 7 -12.71 -8.22 7.68
CA LYS A 7 -13.20 -7.72 6.39
C LYS A 7 -13.55 -6.24 6.46
N VAL A 8 -14.21 -5.79 7.53
CA VAL A 8 -14.52 -4.37 7.74
C VAL A 8 -13.23 -3.53 7.84
N LEU A 9 -12.23 -4.00 8.58
CA LEU A 9 -10.94 -3.30 8.69
C LEU A 9 -10.19 -3.27 7.35
N LEU A 10 -10.25 -4.35 6.57
CA LEU A 10 -9.63 -4.42 5.25
C LEU A 10 -10.30 -3.46 4.26
N ASP A 11 -11.64 -3.42 4.25
CA ASP A 11 -12.40 -2.49 3.42
C ASP A 11 -12.14 -1.04 3.81
N TYR A 12 -12.04 -0.75 5.12
CA TYR A 12 -11.66 0.56 5.62
C TYR A 12 -10.23 0.96 5.20
N HIS A 13 -9.27 0.04 5.31
CA HIS A 13 -7.88 0.27 4.89
C HIS A 13 -7.81 0.71 3.42
N TYR A 14 -8.47 -0.02 2.52
CA TYR A 14 -8.44 0.33 1.09
C TYR A 14 -9.24 1.57 0.75
N TRP A 15 -10.35 1.85 1.45
CA TRP A 15 -11.03 3.14 1.36
C TRP A 15 -10.12 4.31 1.77
N ALA A 16 -9.37 4.17 2.87
CA ALA A 16 -8.47 5.21 3.36
C ALA A 16 -7.29 5.40 2.39
N ARG A 17 -6.71 4.31 1.88
CA ARG A 17 -5.68 4.33 0.84
C ARG A 17 -6.17 5.06 -0.41
N ASP A 18 -7.38 4.78 -0.89
CA ASP A 18 -7.91 5.43 -2.09
C ASP A 18 -8.09 6.93 -1.94
N ARG A 19 -8.51 7.37 -0.75
CA ARG A 19 -8.60 8.80 -0.42
C ARG A 19 -7.23 9.46 -0.37
N MET A 20 -6.24 8.78 0.22
CA MET A 20 -4.85 9.25 0.19
C MET A 20 -4.35 9.39 -1.25
N LEU A 21 -4.48 8.34 -2.07
CA LEU A 21 -4.02 8.37 -3.46
C LEU A 21 -4.76 9.44 -4.29
N ALA A 22 -6.07 9.63 -4.07
CA ALA A 22 -6.82 10.70 -4.72
C ALA A 22 -6.32 12.11 -4.36
N ALA A 23 -5.91 12.32 -3.10
CA ALA A 23 -5.28 13.59 -2.70
C ALA A 23 -3.91 13.79 -3.36
N LEU A 24 -3.16 12.70 -3.59
CA LEU A 24 -1.85 12.74 -4.25
C LEU A 24 -1.93 12.99 -5.75
N ASP A 25 -3.05 12.69 -6.42
CA ASP A 25 -3.22 12.90 -7.88
C ASP A 25 -3.05 14.37 -8.31
N ALA A 26 -3.17 15.32 -7.38
CA ALA A 26 -2.93 16.74 -7.64
C ALA A 26 -1.43 17.11 -7.77
N LEU A 27 -0.53 16.20 -7.40
CA LEU A 27 0.91 16.44 -7.41
C LEU A 27 1.51 16.10 -8.78
N THR A 28 2.42 16.96 -9.23
CA THR A 28 3.38 16.60 -10.29
C THR A 28 4.37 15.55 -9.79
N SER A 29 5.01 14.82 -10.70
CA SER A 29 6.06 13.85 -10.35
C SER A 29 7.22 14.50 -9.59
N GLU A 30 7.55 15.75 -9.92
CA GLU A 30 8.55 16.56 -9.21
C GLU A 30 8.10 16.83 -7.77
N GLN A 31 6.87 17.28 -7.54
CA GLN A 31 6.34 17.52 -6.19
C GLN A 31 6.19 16.24 -5.36
N PHE A 32 5.88 15.12 -6.02
CA PHE A 32 5.77 13.82 -5.36
C PHE A 32 7.13 13.32 -4.85
N THR A 33 8.21 13.61 -5.58
CA THR A 33 9.57 13.13 -5.30
C THR A 33 10.49 14.13 -4.60
N GLN A 34 10.10 15.41 -4.54
CA GLN A 34 10.95 16.45 -3.97
C GLN A 34 11.26 16.21 -2.49
N PRO A 35 12.47 16.59 -2.02
CA PRO A 35 12.82 16.51 -0.62
C PRO A 35 11.91 17.35 0.28
N ILE A 36 11.50 16.81 1.42
CA ILE A 36 10.82 17.53 2.50
C ILE A 36 11.46 17.19 3.85
N GLU A 37 11.37 18.10 4.80
CA GLU A 37 11.78 17.84 6.18
C GLU A 37 10.66 17.08 6.91
N SER A 38 10.84 15.76 7.04
CA SER A 38 9.89 14.84 7.67
C SER A 38 10.59 13.54 8.06
N SER A 39 9.87 12.58 8.63
CA SER A 39 10.38 11.24 8.96
C SER A 39 10.88 10.47 7.72
N PHE A 40 10.28 10.72 6.56
CA PHE A 40 10.75 10.24 5.26
C PHE A 40 11.14 11.42 4.38
N LYS A 41 12.05 11.17 3.44
CA LYS A 41 12.67 12.23 2.64
C LYS A 41 11.71 12.88 1.62
N SER A 42 10.56 12.28 1.32
CA SER A 42 9.59 12.82 0.36
C SER A 42 8.18 12.25 0.61
N ILE A 43 7.19 12.81 -0.10
CA ILE A 43 5.82 12.25 -0.13
C ILE A 43 5.84 10.85 -0.76
N ARG A 44 6.58 10.65 -1.85
CA ARG A 44 6.80 9.33 -2.45
C ARG A 44 7.34 8.35 -1.42
N ASP A 45 8.40 8.71 -0.72
CA ASP A 45 9.08 7.82 0.22
C ASP A 45 8.14 7.38 1.36
N THR A 46 7.28 8.30 1.82
CA THR A 46 6.22 7.98 2.79
C THR A 46 5.20 7.01 2.20
N ALA A 47 4.67 7.30 1.02
CA ALA A 47 3.62 6.48 0.40
C ALA A 47 4.12 5.08 0.02
N VAL A 48 5.34 4.98 -0.50
CA VAL A 48 6.03 3.71 -0.79
C VAL A 48 6.29 2.92 0.49
N HIS A 49 6.65 3.58 1.60
CA HIS A 49 6.84 2.91 2.87
C HIS A 49 5.53 2.26 3.37
N ILE A 50 4.40 2.96 3.27
CA ILE A 50 3.09 2.43 3.68
C ILE A 50 2.72 1.21 2.82
N MET A 51 2.85 1.30 1.49
CA MET A 51 2.62 0.14 0.61
C MET A 51 3.57 -1.01 0.90
N GLY A 52 4.86 -0.69 1.11
CA GLY A 52 5.90 -1.66 1.40
C GLY A 52 5.64 -2.42 2.69
N ALA A 53 5.12 -1.75 3.73
CA ALA A 53 4.73 -2.40 4.97
C ALA A 53 3.61 -3.43 4.74
N GLU A 54 2.59 -3.09 3.94
CA GLU A 54 1.53 -4.02 3.55
C GLU A 54 2.10 -5.21 2.76
N ALA A 55 2.95 -4.94 1.76
CA ALA A 55 3.58 -5.98 0.95
C ALA A 55 4.43 -6.95 1.79
N VAL A 56 5.22 -6.43 2.74
CA VAL A 56 6.03 -7.24 3.65
C VAL A 56 5.14 -8.14 4.52
N TRP A 57 4.07 -7.61 5.12
CA TRP A 57 3.13 -8.45 5.89
C TRP A 57 2.44 -9.50 5.03
N TYR A 58 1.94 -9.12 3.85
CA TYR A 58 1.32 -10.05 2.92
C TYR A 58 2.27 -11.18 2.49
N SER A 59 3.55 -10.86 2.26
CA SER A 59 4.58 -11.87 1.96
C SER A 59 4.81 -12.86 3.11
N ARG A 60 4.77 -12.38 4.35
CA ARG A 60 4.91 -13.20 5.56
C ARG A 60 3.71 -14.13 5.75
N TRP A 61 2.49 -13.64 5.51
CA TRP A 61 1.28 -14.46 5.59
C TRP A 61 1.31 -15.65 4.62
N ARG A 62 2.00 -15.49 3.49
CA ARG A 62 2.20 -16.55 2.48
C ARG A 62 3.46 -17.38 2.71
N GLY A 63 4.17 -17.21 3.83
CA GLY A 63 5.37 -17.96 4.16
C GLY A 63 6.62 -17.63 3.33
N ASN A 64 6.61 -16.52 2.58
CA ASN A 64 7.72 -16.09 1.73
C ASN A 64 8.12 -14.64 2.09
N PRO A 65 8.78 -14.42 3.25
CA PRO A 65 9.08 -13.08 3.74
C PRO A 65 10.00 -12.31 2.79
N GLN A 66 9.61 -11.09 2.43
CA GLN A 66 10.40 -10.18 1.59
C GLN A 66 10.98 -9.00 2.39
N ALA A 67 12.05 -8.41 1.85
CA ALA A 67 12.62 -7.17 2.35
C ALA A 67 11.72 -5.97 2.01
N MET A 68 11.96 -4.83 2.67
CA MET A 68 11.24 -3.60 2.39
C MET A 68 11.49 -3.11 0.96
N LEU A 69 10.47 -2.54 0.32
CA LEU A 69 10.57 -2.02 -1.05
C LEU A 69 11.49 -0.80 -1.13
N THR A 70 12.20 -0.68 -2.25
CA THR A 70 12.92 0.54 -2.63
C THR A 70 11.98 1.50 -3.38
N THR A 71 12.34 2.77 -3.44
CA THR A 71 11.52 3.81 -4.09
C THR A 71 11.77 3.97 -5.58
N GLU A 72 12.75 3.25 -6.14
CA GLU A 72 13.24 3.43 -7.52
C GLU A 72 12.16 3.18 -8.58
N GLY A 73 11.21 2.28 -8.32
CA GLY A 73 10.10 1.95 -9.22
C GLY A 73 8.91 2.92 -9.21
N PHE A 74 8.85 3.86 -8.25
CA PHE A 74 7.66 4.64 -7.96
C PHE A 74 7.87 6.13 -8.26
N ARG A 75 8.05 6.45 -9.55
CA ARG A 75 8.40 7.82 -10.00
C ARG A 75 7.21 8.79 -9.96
N ASP A 76 5.99 8.27 -9.89
CA ASP A 76 4.76 9.03 -9.89
C ASP A 76 3.65 8.30 -9.12
N VAL A 77 2.53 8.99 -8.91
CA VAL A 77 1.37 8.42 -8.19
C VAL A 77 0.73 7.27 -8.97
N ALA A 78 0.81 7.28 -10.30
CA ALA A 78 0.22 6.26 -11.17
C ALA A 78 0.91 4.90 -11.02
N SER A 79 2.25 4.87 -11.03
CA SER A 79 3.05 3.66 -10.80
C SER A 79 2.82 3.08 -9.40
N LEU A 80 2.77 3.92 -8.37
CA LEU A 80 2.40 3.50 -7.01
C LEU A 80 0.98 2.90 -6.97
N ARG A 81 -0.01 3.59 -7.56
CA ARG A 81 -1.40 3.15 -7.58
C ARG A 81 -1.56 1.79 -8.29
N SER A 82 -0.87 1.59 -9.40
CA SER A 82 -0.92 0.32 -10.14
C SER A 82 -0.40 -0.83 -9.28
N ALA A 83 0.79 -0.68 -8.69
CA ALA A 83 1.38 -1.71 -7.83
C ALA A 83 0.52 -2.00 -6.59
N TRP A 84 -0.06 -0.96 -5.98
CA TRP A 84 -0.90 -1.14 -4.79
C TRP A 84 -2.23 -1.83 -5.10
N ARG A 85 -2.79 -1.63 -6.29
CA ARG A 85 -4.00 -2.36 -6.75
C ARG A 85 -3.71 -3.84 -6.96
N GLU A 86 -2.55 -4.18 -7.53
CA GLU A 86 -2.12 -5.58 -7.67
C GLU A 86 -1.95 -6.23 -6.29
N LEU A 87 -1.32 -5.53 -5.35
CA LEU A 87 -1.19 -5.98 -3.97
C LEU A 87 -2.56 -6.20 -3.30
N GLU A 88 -3.48 -5.24 -3.43
CA GLU A 88 -4.84 -5.36 -2.90
C GLU A 88 -5.56 -6.59 -3.43
N SER A 89 -5.49 -6.83 -4.76
CA SER A 89 -6.11 -8.01 -5.35
C SER A 89 -5.58 -9.30 -4.73
N GLY A 90 -4.26 -9.38 -4.47
CA GLY A 90 -3.64 -10.53 -3.84
C GLY A 90 -4.03 -10.68 -2.36
N VAL A 91 -4.11 -9.58 -1.62
CA VAL A 91 -4.51 -9.58 -0.20
C VAL A 91 -5.97 -9.99 -0.07
N ARG A 92 -6.87 -9.43 -0.87
CA ARG A 92 -8.30 -9.77 -0.85
C ARG A 92 -8.52 -11.24 -1.20
N ALA A 93 -7.88 -11.74 -2.26
CA ALA A 93 -7.97 -13.14 -2.64
C ALA A 93 -7.45 -14.08 -1.55
N PHE A 94 -6.38 -13.67 -0.85
CA PHE A 94 -5.87 -14.44 0.30
C PHE A 94 -6.90 -14.51 1.43
N PHE A 95 -7.50 -13.39 1.83
CA PHE A 95 -8.52 -13.36 2.87
C PHE A 95 -9.79 -14.13 2.49
N GLU A 96 -10.26 -14.01 1.24
CA GLU A 96 -11.39 -14.79 0.74
C GLU A 96 -11.12 -16.30 0.80
N GLY A 97 -9.87 -16.71 0.55
CA GLY A 97 -9.45 -18.10 0.64
C GLY A 97 -9.33 -18.66 2.07
N LEU A 98 -9.35 -17.83 3.11
CA LEU A 98 -9.31 -18.29 4.51
C LEU A 98 -10.65 -18.86 5.00
N GLY A 99 -11.76 -18.59 4.31
CA GLY A 99 -13.09 -19.04 4.73
C GLY A 99 -13.66 -18.23 5.89
N ALA A 100 -14.79 -18.67 6.44
CA ALA A 100 -15.58 -17.93 7.44
C ALA A 100 -15.27 -18.32 8.90
N ASP A 101 -14.39 -19.29 9.14
CA ASP A 101 -14.14 -19.85 10.48
C ASP A 101 -13.23 -18.98 11.38
#